data_AF-A0AAJ4NAW1-F1
#
_entry.id   AF-A0AAJ4NAW1-F1
#
_cell.length_a   1.000
_cell.length_b   1.000
_cell.length_c   1.000
_cell.angle_alpha   90.00
_cell.angle_beta   90.00
_cell.angle_gamma   90.00
#
_symmetry.space_group_name_H-M   'P 1'
#
loop_
_entity.id
_entity.type
_entity.pdbx_description
1 polymer ?
#
loop_
_entity_poly.entity_id
_entity_poly.type
_entity_poly.pdbx_seq_one_letter_code
_entity_poly.pdbx_strand_id
1 'polypeptide(L)'
;MSNAAAKSGGKATAAVKAPKSGPFSAFERMIAWRYLRARRRETFISVIAGFSFTGIMLGVATLIIVMAVMNGFRAELLTRILGINGHLIMQPIDRPLDDYADLIKRVDAIPGIKFAIPVVEGQALVQGNIGAGTGALVRGLREEDLDKLKLISTNIRQGTLKGFDHSGGVAIGTRMAENLGLSVGDTLRVISPDGDVTPFGVNPRVKAYPIVAIFEIGMSEYDSSIVMMPLSEAQLFFNQEGKVQSLEIFVDNPDKVDAMRAPVEEAAARQLSLVDWRQRNQTFFSALEVERNVMFMILTLIVLVAALNIISGLIMLVKDKGHDIAILRTMGATRGAVMRIFLMTGAAIGVTGTVAGVILGVVVCLNVERLREFFSWLSGTTLFNPELYFLSQLPAKMDPGETLSVIVMALVLSFIATIFPAWRAAKLDPVEALRYE
;
A
#
# COMPACT_ATOMS: atom_id res chain seq x y z
N MET A 1 38.13 52.61 -87.76
CA MET A 1 38.69 51.26 -87.51
C MET A 1 38.42 50.94 -86.04
N SER A 2 37.32 50.23 -85.77
CA SER A 2 37.34 48.84 -85.28
C SER A 2 38.15 48.66 -83.98
N ASN A 3 37.51 48.43 -82.83
CA ASN A 3 37.15 47.07 -82.43
C ASN A 3 36.30 47.08 -81.15
N ALA A 4 35.22 46.29 -81.15
CA ALA A 4 34.38 46.02 -80.01
C ALA A 4 34.95 44.83 -79.22
N ALA A 5 34.93 44.89 -77.89
CA ALA A 5 35.08 43.71 -77.05
C ALA A 5 34.31 43.88 -75.74
N ALA A 6 33.08 43.36 -75.75
CA ALA A 6 32.32 43.04 -74.55
C ALA A 6 33.01 41.91 -73.77
N LYS A 7 33.19 42.06 -72.46
CA LYS A 7 33.30 40.92 -71.55
C LYS A 7 32.39 41.11 -70.34
N SER A 8 31.48 40.14 -70.27
CA SER A 8 30.36 39.92 -69.37
C SER A 8 30.76 39.82 -67.90
N GLY A 9 29.96 40.46 -67.04
CA GLY A 9 29.94 40.19 -65.61
C GLY A 9 29.39 38.78 -65.32
N GLY A 10 30.23 37.95 -64.72
CA GLY A 10 29.80 36.73 -64.05
C GLY A 10 29.71 36.98 -62.55
N LYS A 11 28.54 37.36 -62.05
CA LYS A 11 28.24 37.27 -60.61
C LYS A 11 28.14 35.79 -60.28
N ALA A 12 29.15 35.25 -59.59
CA ALA A 12 29.06 33.95 -58.95
C ALA A 12 27.87 33.98 -57.97
N THR A 13 26.83 33.22 -58.27
CA THR A 13 25.73 32.94 -57.35
C THR A 13 26.30 32.22 -56.14
N ALA A 14 26.48 32.94 -55.03
CA ALA A 14 26.79 32.36 -53.75
C ALA A 14 25.68 31.36 -53.40
N ALA A 15 26.04 30.07 -53.35
CA ALA A 15 25.15 29.02 -52.90
C ALA A 15 24.68 29.35 -51.47
N VAL A 16 23.39 29.66 -51.34
CA VAL A 16 22.74 29.85 -50.05
C VAL A 16 22.88 28.53 -49.29
N LYS A 17 23.76 28.51 -48.29
CA LYS A 17 23.99 27.36 -47.42
C LYS A 17 22.69 27.14 -46.64
N ALA A 18 21.90 26.13 -47.04
CA ALA A 18 20.68 25.77 -46.35
C ALA A 18 20.98 25.59 -44.84
N PRO A 19 20.14 26.12 -43.94
CA PRO A 19 20.40 26.06 -42.51
C PRO A 19 20.52 24.59 -42.10
N LYS A 20 21.67 24.22 -41.53
CA LYS A 20 21.86 22.89 -40.93
C LYS A 20 20.78 22.74 -39.86
N SER A 21 19.85 21.81 -40.08
CA SER A 21 18.83 21.48 -39.10
C SER A 21 19.51 21.08 -37.78
N GLY A 22 19.20 21.80 -36.71
CA GLY A 22 19.72 21.51 -35.37
C GLY A 22 19.27 20.12 -34.87
N PRO A 23 19.82 19.65 -33.73
CA PRO A 23 19.36 18.41 -33.11
C PRO A 23 17.86 18.48 -32.78
N PHE A 24 17.16 17.36 -32.93
CA PHE A 24 15.70 17.24 -32.72
C PHE A 24 14.83 18.09 -33.66
N SER A 25 15.30 18.27 -34.90
CA SER A 25 14.62 19.07 -35.92
C SER A 25 13.25 18.52 -36.35
N ALA A 26 12.45 19.34 -37.03
CA ALA A 26 11.14 18.95 -37.57
C ALA A 26 11.22 17.71 -38.47
N PHE A 27 12.31 17.57 -39.23
CA PHE A 27 12.59 16.38 -40.05
C PHE A 27 12.73 15.11 -39.20
N GLU A 28 13.53 15.17 -38.13
CA GLU A 28 13.75 14.01 -37.24
C GLU A 28 12.45 13.59 -36.55
N ARG A 29 11.67 14.57 -36.07
CA ARG A 29 10.34 14.33 -35.44
C ARG A 29 9.34 13.73 -36.43
N MET A 30 9.32 14.24 -37.67
CA MET A 30 8.43 13.76 -38.72
C MET A 30 8.73 12.30 -39.07
N ILE A 31 10.02 11.92 -39.17
CA ILE A 31 10.40 10.53 -39.45
C ILE A 31 10.07 9.62 -38.25
N ALA A 32 10.42 10.04 -37.03
CA ALA A 32 10.10 9.28 -35.82
C ALA A 32 8.59 8.98 -35.72
N TRP A 33 7.74 9.99 -35.93
CA TRP A 33 6.29 9.82 -35.94
C TRP A 33 5.80 8.92 -37.08
N ARG A 34 6.44 8.99 -38.25
CA ARG A 34 6.09 8.13 -39.39
C ARG A 34 6.46 6.66 -39.13
N TYR A 35 7.53 6.39 -38.40
CA TYR A 35 7.89 5.03 -37.98
C TYR A 35 6.95 4.46 -36.91
N LEU A 36 6.31 5.32 -36.10
CA LEU A 36 5.29 4.90 -35.14
C LEU A 36 3.91 4.66 -35.77
N ARG A 37 3.58 5.35 -36.86
CA ARG A 37 2.24 5.30 -37.46
C ARG A 37 2.04 4.04 -38.31
N ALA A 38 1.12 3.18 -37.87
CA ALA A 38 0.71 1.98 -38.59
C ALA A 38 0.21 2.30 -40.02
N ARG A 39 0.87 1.78 -41.04
CA ARG A 39 0.37 1.76 -42.44
C ARG A 39 0.00 0.33 -42.82
N ARG A 40 -1.14 0.15 -43.50
CA ARG A 40 -1.73 -1.16 -43.89
C ARG A 40 -0.81 -2.10 -44.70
N ARG A 41 0.33 -1.64 -45.23
CA ARG A 41 1.33 -2.47 -45.94
C ARG A 41 2.49 -2.97 -45.04
N GLU A 42 2.61 -2.49 -43.80
CA GLU A 42 3.69 -2.84 -42.86
C GLU A 42 3.13 -3.33 -41.52
N THR A 43 2.22 -4.31 -41.57
CA THR A 43 1.50 -4.84 -40.41
C THR A 43 2.44 -5.35 -39.31
N PHE A 44 3.58 -5.96 -39.68
CA PHE A 44 4.57 -6.48 -38.73
C PHE A 44 5.19 -5.39 -37.84
N ILE A 45 5.53 -4.22 -38.40
CA ILE A 45 6.20 -3.13 -37.66
C ILE A 45 5.25 -2.51 -36.63
N SER A 46 3.97 -2.35 -37.00
CA SER A 46 2.95 -1.86 -36.07
C SER A 46 2.66 -2.84 -34.93
N VAL A 47 2.76 -4.14 -35.18
CA VAL A 47 2.53 -5.19 -34.17
C VAL A 47 3.65 -5.18 -33.12
N ILE A 48 4.91 -5.00 -33.55
CA ILE A 48 6.06 -4.93 -32.64
C ILE A 48 5.99 -3.70 -31.74
N ALA A 49 5.72 -2.52 -32.32
CA ALA A 49 5.51 -1.30 -31.53
C ALA A 49 4.32 -1.47 -30.56
N GLY A 50 3.26 -2.18 -30.99
CA GLY A 50 2.14 -2.57 -30.14
C GLY A 50 2.54 -3.47 -28.97
N PHE A 51 3.42 -4.46 -29.18
CA PHE A 51 3.92 -5.34 -28.11
C PHE A 51 4.78 -4.60 -27.09
N SER A 52 5.69 -3.72 -27.54
CA SER A 52 6.47 -2.89 -26.62
C SER A 52 5.59 -1.90 -25.85
N PHE A 53 4.64 -1.25 -26.53
CA PHE A 53 3.65 -0.38 -25.88
C PHE A 53 2.83 -1.14 -24.83
N THR A 54 2.29 -2.31 -25.18
CA THR A 54 1.47 -3.14 -24.28
C THR A 54 2.30 -3.64 -23.10
N GLY A 55 3.56 -4.03 -23.34
CA GLY A 55 4.48 -4.44 -22.28
C GLY A 55 4.75 -3.33 -21.26
N ILE A 56 5.01 -2.10 -21.72
CA ILE A 56 5.20 -0.95 -20.81
C ILE A 56 3.89 -0.61 -20.10
N MET A 57 2.78 -0.54 -20.83
CA MET A 57 1.46 -0.23 -20.29
C MET A 57 1.08 -1.20 -19.17
N LEU A 58 1.18 -2.51 -19.42
CA LEU A 58 0.88 -3.54 -18.43
C LEU A 58 1.89 -3.54 -17.28
N GLY A 59 3.18 -3.34 -17.56
CA GLY A 59 4.21 -3.23 -16.52
C GLY A 59 3.91 -2.10 -15.55
N VAL A 60 3.73 -0.87 -16.05
CA VAL A 60 3.43 0.31 -15.24
C VAL A 60 2.10 0.16 -14.50
N ALA A 61 1.04 -0.32 -15.17
CA ALA A 61 -0.25 -0.57 -14.52
C ALA A 61 -0.11 -1.57 -13.37
N THR A 62 0.59 -2.69 -13.60
CA THR A 62 0.82 -3.73 -12.59
C THR A 62 1.60 -3.18 -11.39
N LEU A 63 2.67 -2.41 -11.62
CA LEU A 63 3.43 -1.77 -10.53
C LEU A 63 2.52 -0.88 -9.67
N ILE A 64 1.71 -0.03 -10.30
CA ILE A 64 0.78 0.88 -9.59
C ILE A 64 -0.27 0.10 -8.79
N ILE A 65 -0.91 -0.89 -9.42
CA ILE A 65 -1.95 -1.71 -8.78
C ILE A 65 -1.39 -2.42 -7.55
N VAL A 66 -0.26 -3.09 -7.73
CA VAL A 66 0.38 -3.88 -6.69
C VAL A 66 0.76 -3.01 -5.49
N MET A 67 1.43 -1.88 -5.70
CA MET A 67 1.77 -1.00 -4.56
C MET A 67 0.53 -0.39 -3.91
N ALA A 68 -0.47 0.00 -4.70
CA ALA A 68 -1.70 0.59 -4.14
C ALA A 68 -2.45 -0.40 -3.25
N VAL A 69 -2.57 -1.66 -3.66
CA VAL A 69 -3.19 -2.72 -2.86
C VAL A 69 -2.37 -2.97 -1.58
N MET A 70 -1.05 -3.09 -1.69
CA MET A 70 -0.20 -3.32 -0.51
C MET A 70 -0.22 -2.15 0.47
N ASN A 71 -0.18 -0.92 -0.02
CA ASN A 71 -0.32 0.27 0.82
C ASN A 71 -1.71 0.37 1.46
N GLY A 72 -2.75 -0.01 0.71
CA GLY A 72 -4.10 -0.13 1.24
C GLY A 72 -4.16 -1.12 2.38
N PHE A 73 -3.61 -2.32 2.18
CA PHE A 73 -3.59 -3.39 3.17
C PHE A 73 -2.85 -2.97 4.43
N ARG A 74 -1.63 -2.43 4.28
CA ARG A 74 -0.84 -1.91 5.39
C ARG A 74 -1.58 -0.79 6.14
N ALA A 75 -2.16 0.16 5.41
CA ALA A 75 -2.87 1.28 6.03
C ALA A 75 -4.10 0.79 6.81
N GLU A 76 -4.88 -0.13 6.25
CA GLU A 76 -6.05 -0.70 6.91
C GLU A 76 -5.63 -1.47 8.16
N LEU A 77 -4.66 -2.38 8.06
CA LEU A 77 -4.17 -3.13 9.21
C LEU A 77 -3.62 -2.22 10.31
N LEU A 78 -2.77 -1.25 9.97
CA LEU A 78 -2.23 -0.30 10.96
C LEU A 78 -3.36 0.51 11.60
N THR A 79 -4.36 0.94 10.84
CA THR A 79 -5.50 1.69 11.38
C THR A 79 -6.29 0.86 12.38
N ARG A 80 -6.53 -0.43 12.10
CA ARG A 80 -7.25 -1.34 13.02
C ARG A 80 -6.42 -1.65 14.27
N ILE A 81 -5.12 -1.93 14.12
CA ILE A 81 -4.23 -2.23 15.25
C ILE A 81 -4.09 -1.01 16.18
N LEU A 82 -3.84 0.17 15.62
CA LEU A 82 -3.60 1.42 16.36
C LEU A 82 -4.89 2.07 16.90
N GLY A 83 -6.05 1.78 16.29
CA GLY A 83 -7.31 2.39 16.71
C GLY A 83 -7.96 1.72 17.92
N ILE A 84 -7.42 0.59 18.39
CA ILE A 84 -7.94 -0.17 19.54
C ILE A 84 -6.93 -0.31 20.66
N ASN A 85 -5.65 -0.45 20.31
CA ASN A 85 -4.57 -0.56 21.27
C ASN A 85 -3.87 0.78 21.43
N GLY A 86 -3.43 1.08 22.64
CA GLY A 86 -2.53 2.21 22.90
C GLY A 86 -1.27 2.18 22.04
N HIS A 87 -0.82 3.34 21.60
CA HIS A 87 0.42 3.50 20.83
C HIS A 87 1.66 3.26 21.71
N LEU A 88 1.56 3.65 23.00
CA LEU A 88 2.47 3.28 24.07
C LEU A 88 1.68 2.57 25.16
N ILE A 89 2.26 1.50 25.69
CA ILE A 89 1.69 0.72 26.78
C ILE A 89 2.67 0.82 27.93
N MET A 90 2.18 1.37 29.01
CA MET A 90 2.92 1.56 30.24
C MET A 90 2.50 0.47 31.21
N GLN A 91 3.47 -0.34 31.64
CA GLN A 91 3.28 -1.39 32.64
C GLN A 91 4.17 -1.11 33.87
N PRO A 92 3.64 -1.29 35.09
CA PRO A 92 4.44 -1.15 36.30
C PRO A 92 5.50 -2.27 36.41
N ILE A 93 6.72 -1.91 36.82
CA ILE A 93 7.78 -2.88 37.17
C ILE A 93 7.93 -2.99 38.69
N ASP A 94 7.79 -1.87 39.39
CA ASP A 94 8.14 -1.71 40.80
C ASP A 94 6.99 -2.01 41.78
N ARG A 95 5.84 -1.35 41.59
CA ARG A 95 4.67 -1.44 42.49
C ARG A 95 3.37 -1.56 41.68
N PRO A 96 2.24 -2.00 42.24
CA PRO A 96 0.97 -1.99 41.52
C PRO A 96 0.59 -0.58 40.98
N LEU A 97 -0.25 -0.53 39.94
CA LEU A 97 -0.78 0.72 39.39
C LEU A 97 -2.14 1.03 40.05
N ASP A 98 -2.11 1.44 41.31
CA ASP A 98 -3.26 1.92 42.08
C ASP A 98 -3.43 3.45 42.02
N ASP A 99 -2.35 4.17 41.66
CA ASP A 99 -2.30 5.62 41.42
C ASP A 99 -2.63 6.03 39.97
N TYR A 100 -3.26 5.15 39.20
CA TYR A 100 -3.50 5.32 37.77
C TYR A 100 -4.31 6.58 37.43
N ALA A 101 -5.27 6.97 38.27
CA ALA A 101 -6.11 8.15 38.02
C ALA A 101 -5.31 9.47 38.01
N ASP A 102 -4.34 9.62 38.90
CA ASP A 102 -3.48 10.81 38.93
C ASP A 102 -2.34 10.72 37.90
N LEU A 103 -1.88 9.51 37.61
CA LEU A 103 -0.93 9.27 36.52
C LEU A 103 -1.52 9.65 35.15
N ILE A 104 -2.78 9.31 34.88
CA ILE A 104 -3.48 9.71 33.66
C ILE A 104 -3.46 11.23 33.49
N LYS A 105 -3.80 11.99 34.54
CA LYS A 105 -3.79 13.47 34.48
C LYS A 105 -2.41 14.04 34.13
N ARG A 106 -1.34 13.43 34.66
CA ARG A 106 0.04 13.84 34.35
C ARG A 106 0.43 13.51 32.91
N VAL A 107 0.06 12.33 32.44
CA VAL A 107 0.36 11.85 31.08
C VAL A 107 -0.45 12.64 30.04
N ASP A 108 -1.74 12.88 30.28
CA ASP A 108 -2.61 13.66 29.38
C ASP A 108 -2.16 15.12 29.22
N ALA A 109 -1.40 15.65 30.18
CA ALA A 109 -0.85 17.00 30.11
C ALA A 109 0.37 17.13 29.17
N ILE A 110 0.94 16.02 28.70
CA ILE A 110 2.14 16.03 27.85
C ILE A 110 1.76 16.43 26.41
N PRO A 111 2.42 17.45 25.82
CA PRO A 111 2.19 17.81 24.42
C PRO A 111 2.44 16.62 23.47
N GLY A 112 1.47 16.32 22.61
CA GLY A 112 1.53 15.20 21.67
C GLY A 112 0.81 13.93 22.14
N ILE A 113 0.32 13.90 23.38
CA ILE A 113 -0.60 12.86 23.88
C ILE A 113 -2.05 13.34 23.69
N LYS A 114 -2.88 12.49 23.11
CA LYS A 114 -4.33 12.74 22.96
C LYS A 114 -5.09 12.41 24.23
N PHE A 115 -4.84 11.21 24.76
CA PHE A 115 -5.44 10.69 25.99
C PHE A 115 -4.75 9.39 26.41
N ALA A 116 -4.84 9.07 27.70
CA ALA A 116 -4.44 7.80 28.29
C ALA A 116 -5.64 7.09 28.93
N ILE A 117 -5.70 5.76 28.80
CA ILE A 117 -6.79 4.93 29.33
C ILE A 117 -6.22 3.82 30.23
N PRO A 118 -6.80 3.60 31.42
CA PRO A 118 -6.43 2.51 32.31
C PRO A 118 -7.09 1.22 31.85
N VAL A 119 -6.33 0.14 31.80
CA VAL A 119 -6.81 -1.15 31.28
C VAL A 119 -6.48 -2.30 32.23
N VAL A 120 -7.49 -3.14 32.45
CA VAL A 120 -7.33 -4.49 33.03
C VAL A 120 -7.57 -5.49 31.91
N GLU A 121 -6.59 -6.30 31.56
CA GLU A 121 -6.74 -7.32 30.52
C GLU A 121 -6.63 -8.72 31.12
N GLY A 122 -7.38 -9.67 30.57
CA GLY A 122 -7.32 -11.05 31.04
C GLY A 122 -7.80 -12.02 29.98
N GLN A 123 -7.10 -13.16 29.88
CA GLN A 123 -7.53 -14.26 29.03
C GLN A 123 -8.64 -15.03 29.74
N ALA A 124 -9.74 -15.28 29.05
CA ALA A 124 -10.86 -16.05 29.57
C ALA A 124 -11.40 -16.99 28.49
N LEU A 125 -12.09 -18.05 28.91
CA LEU A 125 -12.91 -18.86 28.02
C LEU A 125 -14.33 -18.31 28.05
N VAL A 126 -14.93 -18.11 26.88
CA VAL A 126 -16.29 -17.60 26.73
C VAL A 126 -17.20 -18.64 26.11
N GLN A 127 -18.44 -18.68 26.56
CA GLN A 127 -19.44 -19.62 26.07
C GLN A 127 -20.80 -18.94 25.94
N GLY A 128 -21.44 -19.12 24.79
CA GLY A 128 -22.80 -18.65 24.53
C GLY A 128 -23.85 -19.75 24.52
N ASN A 129 -24.86 -19.55 23.67
CA ASN A 129 -26.02 -20.42 23.53
C ASN A 129 -25.76 -21.62 22.62
N ILE A 130 -24.94 -21.41 21.58
CA ILE A 130 -24.49 -22.43 20.63
C ILE A 130 -22.97 -22.39 20.48
N GLY A 131 -22.41 -23.44 19.88
CA GLY A 131 -20.97 -23.55 19.66
C GLY A 131 -20.18 -24.07 20.87
N ALA A 132 -18.94 -24.48 20.62
CA ALA A 132 -17.98 -24.77 21.67
C ALA A 132 -17.49 -23.46 22.30
N GLY A 133 -17.07 -23.52 23.58
CA GLY A 133 -16.46 -22.35 24.21
C GLY A 133 -15.16 -21.97 23.50
N THR A 134 -14.94 -20.67 23.31
CA THR A 134 -13.77 -20.12 22.62
C THR A 134 -12.92 -19.29 23.60
N GLY A 135 -11.63 -19.16 23.32
CA GLY A 135 -10.79 -18.20 24.04
C GLY A 135 -11.19 -16.77 23.69
N ALA A 136 -11.12 -15.87 24.65
CA ALA A 136 -11.33 -14.45 24.47
C ALA A 136 -10.39 -13.62 25.37
N LEU A 137 -10.00 -12.46 24.86
CA LEU A 137 -9.35 -11.41 25.62
C LEU A 137 -10.42 -10.48 26.18
N VAL A 138 -10.59 -10.51 27.50
CA VAL A 138 -11.46 -9.55 28.22
C VAL A 138 -10.66 -8.29 28.49
N ARG A 139 -11.18 -7.14 28.08
CA ARG A 139 -10.61 -5.82 28.33
C ARG A 139 -11.55 -4.99 29.20
N GLY A 140 -11.08 -4.63 30.38
CA GLY A 140 -11.72 -3.76 31.35
C GLY A 140 -11.46 -2.29 31.02
N LEU A 141 -12.52 -1.55 30.68
CA LEU A 141 -12.45 -0.14 30.27
C LEU A 141 -13.57 0.67 30.91
N ARG A 142 -13.35 1.98 31.11
CA ARG A 142 -14.40 2.92 31.53
C ARG A 142 -15.25 3.32 30.33
N GLU A 143 -16.51 3.66 30.57
CA GLU A 143 -17.41 4.19 29.53
C GLU A 143 -16.79 5.42 28.83
N GLU A 144 -16.25 6.36 29.60
CA GLU A 144 -15.60 7.58 29.08
C GLU A 144 -14.40 7.30 28.17
N ASP A 145 -13.73 6.17 28.35
CA ASP A 145 -12.57 5.77 27.55
C ASP A 145 -13.00 5.01 26.30
N LEU A 146 -14.05 4.19 26.39
CA LEU A 146 -14.66 3.54 25.23
C LEU A 146 -15.20 4.56 24.23
N ASP A 147 -15.77 5.67 24.69
CA ASP A 147 -16.24 6.74 23.82
C ASP A 147 -15.11 7.38 23.00
N LYS A 148 -13.89 7.46 23.56
CA LYS A 148 -12.69 7.94 22.87
C LYS A 148 -12.21 6.98 21.78
N LEU A 149 -12.47 5.67 21.94
CA LEU A 149 -12.13 4.62 20.97
C LEU A 149 -13.13 4.58 19.81
N LYS A 150 -12.98 5.51 18.87
CA LYS A 150 -13.91 5.70 17.73
C LYS A 150 -14.16 4.45 16.90
N LEU A 151 -13.17 3.57 16.75
CA LEU A 151 -13.36 2.31 16.01
C LEU A 151 -14.43 1.42 16.62
N ILE A 152 -14.71 1.55 17.91
CA ILE A 152 -15.72 0.79 18.63
C ILE A 152 -16.99 1.65 18.78
N SER A 153 -16.86 2.84 19.37
CA SER A 153 -18.02 3.67 19.74
C SER A 153 -18.89 4.09 18.54
N THR A 154 -18.30 4.22 17.35
CA THR A 154 -19.04 4.58 16.12
C THR A 154 -19.50 3.38 15.29
N ASN A 155 -19.02 2.17 15.57
CA ASN A 155 -19.32 0.96 14.80
C ASN A 155 -20.11 -0.07 15.62
N ILE A 156 -21.07 0.41 16.44
CA ILE A 156 -22.02 -0.46 17.13
C ILE A 156 -23.07 -0.95 16.12
N ARG A 157 -23.22 -2.27 16.01
CA ARG A 157 -24.21 -2.92 15.13
C ARG A 157 -25.54 -3.18 15.83
N GLN A 158 -25.48 -3.51 17.12
CA GLN A 158 -26.67 -3.73 17.95
C GLN A 158 -26.42 -3.23 19.38
N GLY A 159 -27.48 -2.75 20.04
CA GLY A 159 -27.42 -2.31 21.44
C GLY A 159 -26.83 -0.90 21.63
N THR A 160 -26.28 -0.62 22.81
CA THR A 160 -25.71 0.69 23.14
C THR A 160 -24.62 0.59 24.21
N LEU A 161 -23.62 1.46 24.12
CA LEU A 161 -22.59 1.63 25.15
C LEU A 161 -22.96 2.71 26.20
N LYS A 162 -24.13 3.35 26.09
CA LYS A 162 -24.57 4.34 27.08
C LYS A 162 -24.86 3.66 28.42
N GLY A 163 -24.29 4.18 29.49
CA GLY A 163 -24.38 3.60 30.83
C GLY A 163 -23.59 2.30 30.96
N PHE A 164 -22.57 2.07 30.13
CA PHE A 164 -21.77 0.84 30.12
C PHE A 164 -21.23 0.49 31.51
N ASP A 165 -20.72 1.47 32.26
CA ASP A 165 -20.14 1.27 33.59
C ASP A 165 -21.16 0.76 34.63
N HIS A 166 -22.46 0.99 34.42
CA HIS A 166 -23.54 0.60 35.32
C HIS A 166 -24.44 -0.51 34.75
N SER A 167 -24.19 -0.94 33.51
CA SER A 167 -25.02 -1.89 32.80
C SER A 167 -24.97 -3.31 33.38
N GLY A 168 -23.89 -3.63 34.12
CA GLY A 168 -23.61 -4.98 34.61
C GLY A 168 -23.38 -6.00 33.50
N GLY A 169 -23.21 -5.55 32.26
CA GLY A 169 -23.06 -6.39 31.07
C GLY A 169 -21.76 -6.15 30.32
N VAL A 170 -21.63 -6.81 29.19
CA VAL A 170 -20.42 -6.79 28.34
C VAL A 170 -20.77 -6.42 26.91
N ALA A 171 -19.80 -5.85 26.19
CA ALA A 171 -19.90 -5.67 24.75
C ALA A 171 -18.98 -6.65 24.02
N ILE A 172 -19.46 -7.22 22.93
CA ILE A 172 -18.73 -8.26 22.17
C ILE A 172 -18.64 -7.91 20.69
N GLY A 173 -17.69 -8.52 19.98
CA GLY A 173 -17.58 -8.39 18.54
C GLY A 173 -18.67 -9.15 17.79
N THR A 174 -19.00 -8.72 16.57
CA THR A 174 -20.01 -9.35 15.70
C THR A 174 -19.73 -10.82 15.43
N ARG A 175 -18.48 -11.20 15.17
CA ARG A 175 -18.12 -12.59 14.87
C ARG A 175 -18.24 -13.50 16.09
N MET A 176 -17.89 -13.00 17.27
CA MET A 176 -18.12 -13.73 18.51
C MET A 176 -19.62 -13.98 18.73
N ALA A 177 -20.43 -12.94 18.50
CA ALA A 177 -21.88 -13.06 18.61
C ALA A 177 -22.47 -14.09 17.63
N GLU A 178 -22.03 -14.06 16.36
CA GLU A 178 -22.45 -15.03 15.34
C GLU A 178 -22.03 -16.47 15.69
N ASN A 179 -20.77 -16.67 16.08
CA ASN A 179 -20.22 -18.00 16.37
C ASN A 179 -20.86 -18.64 17.61
N LEU A 180 -21.21 -17.82 18.61
CA LEU A 180 -21.81 -18.28 19.86
C LEU A 180 -23.35 -18.19 19.88
N GLY A 181 -23.95 -17.72 18.77
CA GLY A 181 -25.39 -17.47 18.58
C GLY A 181 -25.99 -16.59 19.67
N LEU A 182 -25.37 -15.44 19.86
CA LEU A 182 -25.73 -14.46 20.88
C LEU A 182 -26.26 -13.19 20.20
N SER A 183 -27.27 -12.58 20.82
CA SER A 183 -27.82 -11.27 20.49
C SER A 183 -27.79 -10.35 21.72
N VAL A 184 -28.05 -9.06 21.52
CA VAL A 184 -28.19 -8.12 22.64
C VAL A 184 -29.31 -8.58 23.58
N GLY A 185 -29.02 -8.63 24.88
CA GLY A 185 -29.88 -9.18 25.91
C GLY A 185 -29.62 -10.64 26.27
N ASP A 186 -28.94 -11.40 25.41
CA ASP A 186 -28.49 -12.76 25.74
C ASP A 186 -27.33 -12.72 26.74
N THR A 187 -27.02 -13.89 27.32
CA THR A 187 -26.02 -14.01 28.37
C THR A 187 -24.74 -14.70 27.86
N LEU A 188 -23.60 -14.04 28.01
CA LEU A 188 -22.27 -14.60 27.78
C LEU A 188 -21.71 -15.13 29.10
N ARG A 189 -21.33 -16.41 29.14
CA ARG A 189 -20.57 -16.97 30.27
C ARG A 189 -19.09 -16.73 30.05
N VAL A 190 -18.42 -16.11 31.01
CA VAL A 190 -16.99 -15.83 31.01
C VAL A 190 -16.35 -16.66 32.12
N ILE A 191 -15.30 -17.42 31.76
CA ILE A 191 -14.63 -18.39 32.61
C ILE A 191 -13.15 -18.01 32.68
N SER A 192 -12.68 -17.59 33.85
CA SER A 192 -11.26 -17.36 34.11
C SER A 192 -10.64 -18.58 34.79
N PRO A 193 -9.47 -19.08 34.33
CA PRO A 193 -8.75 -20.14 35.02
C PRO A 193 -8.19 -19.68 36.37
N ASP A 194 -7.92 -18.39 36.55
CA ASP A 194 -7.32 -17.79 37.74
C ASP A 194 -8.38 -17.46 38.80
N GLY A 195 -9.09 -18.48 39.26
CA GLY A 195 -10.07 -18.36 40.33
C GLY A 195 -9.50 -18.66 41.72
N ASP A 196 -10.36 -19.05 42.65
CA ASP A 196 -9.98 -19.19 44.06
C ASP A 196 -9.15 -20.45 44.28
N VAL A 197 -8.04 -20.31 45.02
CA VAL A 197 -7.16 -21.42 45.37
C VAL A 197 -7.76 -22.18 46.54
N THR A 198 -8.06 -23.46 46.33
CA THR A 198 -8.56 -24.38 47.36
C THR A 198 -7.57 -25.52 47.60
N PRO A 199 -7.67 -26.27 48.72
CA PRO A 199 -6.84 -27.46 48.94
C PRO A 199 -6.97 -28.55 47.86
N PHE A 200 -8.03 -28.50 47.05
CA PHE A 200 -8.30 -29.45 45.96
C PHE A 200 -7.89 -28.91 44.57
N GLY A 201 -7.29 -27.71 44.49
CA GLY A 201 -6.88 -27.06 43.25
C GLY A 201 -7.48 -25.66 43.08
N VAL A 202 -7.20 -25.04 41.94
CA VAL A 202 -7.78 -23.74 41.57
C VAL A 202 -9.18 -23.97 41.00
N ASN A 203 -10.20 -23.36 41.62
CA ASN A 203 -11.55 -23.44 41.10
C ASN A 203 -11.77 -22.31 40.10
N PRO A 204 -12.05 -22.57 38.81
CA PRO A 204 -12.24 -21.53 37.81
C PRO A 204 -13.36 -20.57 38.18
N ARG A 205 -13.15 -19.28 37.93
CA ARG A 205 -14.17 -18.26 38.16
C ARG A 205 -15.11 -18.21 36.97
N VAL A 206 -16.38 -18.52 37.18
CA VAL A 206 -17.42 -18.51 36.15
C VAL A 206 -18.46 -17.45 36.48
N LYS A 207 -18.63 -16.45 35.61
CA LYS A 207 -19.68 -15.44 35.75
C LYS A 207 -20.40 -15.20 34.42
N ALA A 208 -21.69 -14.93 34.51
CA ALA A 208 -22.57 -14.76 33.37
C ALA A 208 -22.94 -13.27 33.25
N TYR A 209 -22.75 -12.70 32.05
CA TYR A 209 -22.97 -11.28 31.78
C TYR A 209 -23.97 -11.09 30.64
N PRO A 210 -24.97 -10.19 30.79
CA PRO A 210 -25.83 -9.82 29.67
C PRO A 210 -25.03 -9.04 28.61
N ILE A 211 -25.37 -9.23 27.35
CA ILE A 211 -24.75 -8.50 26.23
C ILE A 211 -25.49 -7.19 26.03
N VAL A 212 -24.77 -6.08 26.15
CA VAL A 212 -25.35 -4.72 26.08
C VAL A 212 -25.12 -4.07 24.72
N ALA A 213 -24.04 -4.47 24.04
CA ALA A 213 -23.72 -4.00 22.71
C ALA A 213 -22.94 -5.05 21.90
N ILE A 214 -23.13 -5.02 20.59
CA ILE A 214 -22.34 -5.78 19.62
C ILE A 214 -21.67 -4.77 18.68
N PHE A 215 -20.34 -4.80 18.60
CA PHE A 215 -19.53 -3.89 17.79
C PHE A 215 -18.86 -4.61 16.61
N GLU A 216 -18.48 -3.86 15.58
CA GLU A 216 -17.66 -4.38 14.48
C GLU A 216 -16.44 -3.49 14.25
N ILE A 217 -15.27 -4.07 14.49
CA ILE A 217 -13.98 -3.45 14.22
C ILE A 217 -13.60 -3.63 12.75
N GLY A 218 -14.06 -4.68 12.07
CA GLY A 218 -13.70 -4.97 10.68
C GLY A 218 -12.42 -5.80 10.55
N MET A 219 -11.97 -6.42 11.65
CA MET A 219 -10.88 -7.38 11.67
C MET A 219 -11.35 -8.65 12.37
N SER A 220 -11.42 -9.75 11.62
CA SER A 220 -12.08 -11.00 12.05
C SER A 220 -11.56 -11.53 13.39
N GLU A 221 -10.25 -11.45 13.62
CA GLU A 221 -9.62 -11.91 14.86
C GLU A 221 -10.07 -11.11 16.08
N TYR A 222 -10.23 -9.79 15.93
CA TYR A 222 -10.67 -8.92 17.02
C TYR A 222 -12.17 -9.02 17.24
N ASP A 223 -12.95 -9.12 16.16
CA ASP A 223 -14.40 -9.29 16.23
C ASP A 223 -14.82 -10.67 16.78
N SER A 224 -13.91 -11.66 16.77
CA SER A 224 -14.18 -13.02 17.27
C SER A 224 -13.66 -13.28 18.69
N SER A 225 -12.71 -12.48 19.19
CA SER A 225 -11.98 -12.78 20.43
C SER A 225 -11.97 -11.68 21.49
N ILE A 226 -12.43 -10.45 21.21
CA ILE A 226 -12.43 -9.37 22.22
C ILE A 226 -13.79 -9.25 22.92
N VAL A 227 -13.75 -9.21 24.26
CA VAL A 227 -14.88 -8.85 25.12
C VAL A 227 -14.54 -7.57 25.87
N MET A 228 -15.38 -6.55 25.75
CA MET A 228 -15.27 -5.33 26.57
C MET A 228 -16.12 -5.50 27.82
N MET A 229 -15.51 -5.21 28.97
CA MET A 229 -16.13 -5.28 30.30
C MET A 229 -15.95 -3.94 31.01
N PRO A 230 -16.90 -3.49 31.85
CA PRO A 230 -16.69 -2.33 32.71
C PRO A 230 -15.44 -2.48 33.55
N LEU A 231 -14.63 -1.42 33.67
CA LEU A 231 -13.34 -1.48 34.37
C LEU A 231 -13.48 -2.00 35.80
N SER A 232 -14.47 -1.51 36.55
CA SER A 232 -14.75 -1.91 37.93
C SER A 232 -15.08 -3.40 38.04
N GLU A 233 -15.85 -3.93 37.10
CA GLU A 233 -16.20 -5.35 37.04
C GLU A 233 -14.98 -6.20 36.64
N ALA A 234 -14.18 -5.76 35.67
CA ALA A 234 -12.95 -6.45 35.28
C ALA A 234 -11.93 -6.49 36.42
N GLN A 235 -11.80 -5.41 37.20
CA GLN A 235 -10.97 -5.35 38.40
C GLN A 235 -11.38 -6.43 39.41
N LEU A 236 -12.67 -6.55 39.70
CA LEU A 236 -13.18 -7.59 40.60
C LEU A 236 -12.98 -8.99 39.99
N PHE A 237 -13.33 -9.17 38.73
CA PHE A 237 -13.28 -10.46 38.04
C PHE A 237 -11.85 -11.02 37.90
N PHE A 238 -10.83 -10.18 37.82
CA PHE A 238 -9.42 -10.58 37.72
C PHE A 238 -8.58 -10.35 38.99
N ASN A 239 -9.21 -10.11 40.15
CA ASN A 239 -8.52 -9.86 41.43
C ASN A 239 -7.54 -8.65 41.38
N GLN A 240 -7.91 -7.61 40.63
CA GLN A 240 -7.19 -6.34 40.46
C GLN A 240 -7.97 -5.18 41.10
N GLU A 241 -8.59 -5.40 42.25
CA GLU A 241 -9.36 -4.37 42.96
C GLU A 241 -8.55 -3.09 43.19
N GLY A 242 -9.07 -1.96 42.70
CA GLY A 242 -8.43 -0.65 42.81
C GLY A 242 -7.14 -0.49 42.00
N LYS A 243 -6.77 -1.47 41.16
CA LYS A 243 -5.52 -1.50 40.40
C LYS A 243 -5.79 -1.70 38.92
N VAL A 244 -4.86 -1.28 38.08
CA VAL A 244 -4.85 -1.66 36.66
C VAL A 244 -3.52 -2.27 36.27
N GLN A 245 -3.54 -3.10 35.23
CA GLN A 245 -2.34 -3.81 34.78
C GLN A 245 -1.48 -2.94 33.86
N SER A 246 -2.12 -2.08 33.08
CA SER A 246 -1.43 -1.19 32.16
C SER A 246 -2.20 0.11 31.96
N LEU A 247 -1.45 1.11 31.51
CA LEU A 247 -1.99 2.35 30.98
C LEU A 247 -1.68 2.41 29.48
N GLU A 248 -2.73 2.50 28.67
CA GLU A 248 -2.62 2.61 27.22
C GLU A 248 -2.68 4.09 26.81
N ILE A 249 -1.65 4.55 26.11
CA ILE A 249 -1.43 5.96 25.79
C ILE A 249 -1.58 6.15 24.29
N PHE A 250 -2.47 7.07 23.91
CA PHE A 250 -2.75 7.42 22.52
C PHE A 250 -2.07 8.75 22.18
N VAL A 251 -1.15 8.71 21.23
CA VAL A 251 -0.39 9.88 20.75
C VAL A 251 -0.96 10.44 19.45
N ASP A 252 -0.64 11.70 19.13
CA ASP A 252 -1.03 12.37 17.90
C ASP A 252 -0.49 11.70 16.64
N ASN A 253 0.78 11.28 16.68
CA ASN A 253 1.45 10.62 15.58
C ASN A 253 2.09 9.29 16.05
N PRO A 254 1.46 8.14 15.75
CA PRO A 254 1.96 6.82 16.11
C PRO A 254 3.34 6.48 15.52
N ASP A 255 3.70 7.09 14.38
CA ASP A 255 4.98 6.84 13.71
C ASP A 255 6.15 7.52 14.44
N LYS A 256 5.86 8.54 15.26
CA LYS A 256 6.86 9.29 16.04
C LYS A 256 6.81 8.96 17.54
N VAL A 257 6.32 7.77 17.87
CA VAL A 257 6.12 7.32 19.24
C VAL A 257 7.41 7.30 20.08
N ASP A 258 8.56 7.11 19.44
CA ASP A 258 9.87 7.12 20.11
C ASP A 258 10.17 8.44 20.84
N ALA A 259 9.72 9.56 20.29
CA ALA A 259 9.91 10.88 20.90
C ALA A 259 9.10 11.04 22.20
N MET A 260 8.06 10.23 22.40
CA MET A 260 7.18 10.30 23.56
C MET A 260 7.66 9.46 24.73
N ARG A 261 8.68 8.61 24.56
CA ARG A 261 9.20 7.74 25.63
C ARG A 261 9.73 8.54 26.82
N ALA A 262 10.70 9.42 26.59
CA ALA A 262 11.34 10.19 27.66
C ALA A 262 10.36 11.11 28.43
N PRO A 263 9.47 11.89 27.76
CA PRO A 263 8.47 12.68 28.47
C PRO A 263 7.52 11.85 29.34
N VAL A 264 7.12 10.67 28.86
CA VAL A 264 6.21 9.77 29.59
C VAL A 264 6.92 9.14 30.81
N GLU A 265 8.18 8.75 30.67
CA GLU A 265 9.01 8.25 31.79
C GLU A 265 9.18 9.31 32.88
N GLU A 266 9.48 10.55 32.49
CA GLU A 266 9.64 11.67 33.41
C GLU A 266 8.34 11.99 34.15
N ALA A 267 7.22 12.07 33.42
CA ALA A 267 5.91 12.37 34.00
C ALA A 267 5.42 11.29 34.97
N ALA A 268 5.78 10.02 34.72
CA ALA A 268 5.39 8.94 35.61
C ALA A 268 6.11 8.96 36.95
N ALA A 269 7.36 9.42 36.98
CA ALA A 269 8.20 9.52 38.18
C ALA A 269 8.36 8.18 38.95
N ARG A 270 8.39 7.05 38.22
CA ARG A 270 8.55 5.69 38.76
C ARG A 270 9.12 4.74 37.70
N GLN A 271 9.57 3.56 38.11
CA GLN A 271 10.16 2.59 37.19
C GLN A 271 9.06 1.82 36.44
N LEU A 272 9.08 1.92 35.12
CA LEU A 272 8.04 1.37 34.25
C LEU A 272 8.65 0.67 33.04
N SER A 273 7.89 -0.29 32.51
CA SER A 273 8.13 -0.84 31.19
C SER A 273 7.27 -0.10 30.18
N LEU A 274 7.91 0.48 29.17
CA LEU A 274 7.25 1.19 28.07
C LEU A 274 7.43 0.41 26.78
N VAL A 275 6.37 -0.30 26.42
CA VAL A 275 6.31 -1.09 25.18
C VAL A 275 5.50 -0.28 24.17
N ASP A 276 6.05 -0.07 22.98
CA ASP A 276 5.30 0.57 21.90
C ASP A 276 4.54 -0.46 21.05
N TRP A 277 3.59 0.04 20.26
CA TRP A 277 2.75 -0.78 19.40
C TRP A 277 3.53 -1.65 18.39
N ARG A 278 4.73 -1.22 17.94
CA ARG A 278 5.57 -1.99 17.02
C ARG A 278 6.22 -3.16 17.75
N GLN A 279 6.64 -2.94 18.99
CA GLN A 279 7.21 -4.00 19.84
C GLN A 279 6.14 -5.02 20.25
N ARG A 280 4.93 -4.59 20.65
CA ARG A 280 3.80 -5.50 20.97
C ARG A 280 3.41 -6.36 19.77
N ASN A 281 3.57 -5.84 18.56
CA ASN A 281 3.23 -6.52 17.30
C ASN A 281 4.47 -6.84 16.45
N GLN A 282 5.60 -7.16 17.07
CA GLN A 282 6.89 -7.30 16.38
C GLN A 282 6.84 -8.31 15.23
N THR A 283 6.17 -9.46 15.40
CA THR A 283 6.00 -10.45 14.34
C THR A 283 5.29 -9.88 13.11
N PHE A 284 4.21 -9.11 13.31
CA PHE A 284 3.49 -8.46 12.22
C PHE A 284 4.34 -7.38 11.54
N PHE A 285 5.02 -6.55 12.33
CA PHE A 285 5.85 -5.48 11.78
C PHE A 285 7.05 -6.04 11.00
N SER A 286 7.68 -7.08 11.54
CA SER A 286 8.80 -7.77 10.86
C SER A 286 8.33 -8.43 9.57
N ALA A 287 7.12 -9.00 9.55
CA ALA A 287 6.52 -9.53 8.34
C ALA A 287 6.25 -8.42 7.30
N LEU A 288 5.77 -7.24 7.71
CA LEU A 288 5.59 -6.08 6.82
C LEU A 288 6.92 -5.57 6.26
N GLU A 289 8.01 -5.58 7.04
CA GLU A 289 9.33 -5.19 6.56
C GLU A 289 9.90 -6.19 5.54
N VAL A 290 9.77 -7.48 5.82
CA VAL A 290 10.19 -8.56 4.89
C VAL A 290 9.37 -8.48 3.61
N GLU A 291 8.06 -8.28 3.71
CA GLU A 291 7.16 -8.10 2.58
C GLU A 291 7.63 -6.96 1.67
N ARG A 292 7.95 -5.78 2.23
CA ARG A 292 8.45 -4.65 1.44
C ARG A 292 9.70 -4.98 0.63
N ASN A 293 10.62 -5.73 1.22
CA ASN A 293 11.86 -6.16 0.55
C ASN A 293 11.58 -7.15 -0.58
N VAL A 294 10.67 -8.11 -0.36
CA VAL A 294 10.24 -9.07 -1.38
C VAL A 294 9.52 -8.34 -2.52
N MET A 295 8.64 -7.39 -2.20
CA MET A 295 7.97 -6.56 -3.19
C MET A 295 8.95 -5.78 -4.03
N PHE A 296 9.94 -5.10 -3.42
CA PHE A 296 10.97 -4.40 -4.17
C PHE A 296 11.71 -5.32 -5.17
N MET A 297 12.02 -6.56 -4.77
CA MET A 297 12.63 -7.55 -5.65
C MET A 297 11.70 -7.95 -6.83
N ILE A 298 10.43 -8.21 -6.56
CA ILE A 298 9.43 -8.53 -7.60
C ILE A 298 9.24 -7.35 -8.57
N LEU A 299 9.09 -6.13 -8.04
CA LEU A 299 8.95 -4.92 -8.86
C LEU A 299 10.17 -4.73 -9.75
N THR A 300 11.38 -4.94 -9.22
CA THR A 300 12.63 -4.89 -10.01
C THR A 300 12.62 -5.91 -11.15
N LEU A 301 12.14 -7.13 -10.91
CA LEU A 301 12.03 -8.16 -11.95
C LEU A 301 11.01 -7.79 -13.04
N ILE A 302 9.83 -7.29 -12.65
CA ILE A 302 8.78 -6.83 -13.59
C ILE A 302 9.35 -5.73 -14.50
N VAL A 303 10.05 -4.79 -13.90
CA VAL A 303 10.68 -3.67 -14.58
C VAL A 303 11.77 -4.15 -15.56
N LEU A 304 12.59 -5.12 -15.16
CA LEU A 304 13.63 -5.70 -16.01
C LEU A 304 13.03 -6.42 -17.23
N VAL A 305 11.98 -7.22 -17.01
CA VAL A 305 11.25 -7.90 -18.10
C VAL A 305 10.63 -6.88 -19.07
N ALA A 306 10.04 -5.80 -18.54
CA ALA A 306 9.50 -4.72 -19.36
C ALA A 306 10.60 -4.04 -20.20
N ALA A 307 11.76 -3.73 -19.60
CA ALA A 307 12.89 -3.14 -20.31
C ALA A 307 13.44 -4.04 -21.44
N LEU A 308 13.55 -5.36 -21.21
CA LEU A 308 13.97 -6.33 -22.22
C LEU A 308 13.00 -6.39 -23.42
N ASN A 309 11.70 -6.25 -23.17
CA ASN A 309 10.69 -6.18 -24.23
C ASN A 309 10.90 -4.92 -25.10
N ILE A 310 11.18 -3.77 -24.49
CA ILE A 310 11.50 -2.53 -25.22
C ILE A 310 12.75 -2.71 -26.08
N ILE A 311 13.83 -3.24 -25.50
CA ILE A 311 15.09 -3.46 -26.21
C ILE A 311 14.86 -4.37 -27.42
N SER A 312 14.18 -5.50 -27.22
CA SER A 312 13.91 -6.47 -28.28
C SER A 312 13.02 -5.89 -29.39
N GLY A 313 11.97 -5.18 -29.02
CA GLY A 313 11.05 -4.54 -29.97
C GLY A 313 11.73 -3.46 -30.80
N LEU A 314 12.54 -2.60 -30.18
CA LEU A 314 13.28 -1.55 -30.89
C LEU A 314 14.39 -2.13 -31.77
N ILE A 315 15.11 -3.17 -31.35
CA ILE A 315 16.09 -3.85 -32.20
C ILE A 315 15.41 -4.41 -33.45
N MET A 316 14.24 -5.03 -33.29
CA MET A 316 13.48 -5.54 -34.42
C MET A 316 13.05 -4.39 -35.36
N LEU A 317 12.56 -3.28 -34.81
CA LEU A 317 12.20 -2.10 -35.60
C LEU A 317 13.39 -1.54 -36.37
N VAL A 318 14.59 -1.54 -35.78
CA VAL A 318 15.83 -1.14 -36.47
C VAL A 318 16.16 -2.09 -37.63
N LYS A 319 15.99 -3.40 -37.43
CA LYS A 319 16.23 -4.40 -38.49
C LYS A 319 15.24 -4.24 -39.64
N ASP A 320 13.95 -4.13 -39.34
CA ASP A 320 12.91 -3.97 -40.34
C ASP A 320 13.05 -2.64 -41.12
N LYS A 321 13.55 -1.58 -40.46
CA LYS A 321 13.82 -0.28 -41.08
C LYS A 321 15.24 -0.13 -41.62
N GLY A 322 16.02 -1.21 -41.73
CA GLY A 322 17.39 -1.18 -42.23
C GLY A 322 17.53 -0.50 -43.60
N HIS A 323 16.65 -0.83 -44.54
CA HIS A 323 16.61 -0.23 -45.88
C HIS A 323 16.27 1.27 -45.85
N ASP A 324 15.24 1.66 -45.07
CA ASP A 324 14.87 3.07 -44.90
C ASP A 324 16.02 3.88 -44.28
N ILE A 325 16.74 3.30 -43.32
CA ILE A 325 17.95 3.90 -42.73
C ILE A 325 19.03 4.08 -43.79
N ALA A 326 19.25 3.08 -44.65
CA ALA A 326 20.24 3.15 -45.71
C ALA A 326 19.95 4.28 -46.70
N ILE A 327 18.70 4.43 -47.15
CA ILE A 327 18.27 5.54 -48.02
C ILE A 327 18.50 6.89 -47.34
N LEU A 328 18.10 7.03 -46.07
CA LEU A 328 18.32 8.29 -45.34
C LEU A 328 19.81 8.63 -45.25
N ARG A 329 20.66 7.62 -45.01
CA ARG A 329 22.11 7.77 -44.90
C ARG A 329 22.76 8.11 -46.25
N THR A 330 22.30 7.54 -47.36
CA THR A 330 22.79 7.87 -48.72
C THR A 330 22.33 9.26 -49.17
N MET A 331 21.15 9.71 -48.72
CA MET A 331 20.66 11.08 -48.91
C MET A 331 21.34 12.12 -47.99
N GLY A 332 22.28 11.71 -47.13
CA GLY A 332 23.10 12.61 -46.32
C GLY A 332 22.73 12.71 -44.83
N ALA A 333 21.82 11.87 -44.32
CA ALA A 333 21.53 11.82 -42.89
C ALA A 333 22.77 11.37 -42.08
N THR A 334 23.09 12.13 -41.03
CA THR A 334 24.23 11.80 -40.15
C THR A 334 23.87 10.63 -39.22
N ARG A 335 24.90 9.92 -38.71
CA ARG A 335 24.72 8.87 -37.69
C ARG A 335 23.96 9.41 -36.46
N GLY A 336 24.26 10.65 -36.05
CA GLY A 336 23.57 11.32 -34.95
C GLY A 336 22.09 11.63 -35.24
N ALA A 337 21.73 11.95 -36.49
CA ALA A 337 20.34 12.14 -36.88
C ALA A 337 19.54 10.83 -36.79
N VAL A 338 20.12 9.71 -37.29
CA VAL A 338 19.51 8.38 -37.16
C VAL A 338 19.36 8.00 -35.68
N MET A 339 20.39 8.20 -34.86
CA MET A 339 20.30 7.92 -33.42
C MET A 339 19.17 8.71 -32.74
N ARG A 340 19.04 10.01 -33.04
CA ARG A 340 17.95 10.85 -32.47
C ARG A 340 16.56 10.41 -32.92
N ILE A 341 16.40 10.00 -34.18
CA ILE A 341 15.12 9.47 -34.68
C ILE A 341 14.70 8.25 -33.85
N PHE A 342 15.58 7.26 -33.66
CA PHE A 342 15.26 6.07 -32.88
C PHE A 342 15.11 6.34 -31.39
N LEU A 343 15.88 7.29 -30.83
CA LEU A 343 15.67 7.77 -29.46
C LEU A 343 14.29 8.41 -29.27
N MET A 344 13.83 9.25 -30.20
CA MET A 344 12.49 9.83 -30.17
C MET A 344 11.40 8.76 -30.30
N THR A 345 11.59 7.78 -31.18
CA THR A 345 10.64 6.67 -31.37
C THR A 345 10.47 5.86 -30.09
N GLY A 346 11.58 5.44 -29.46
CA GLY A 346 11.51 4.70 -28.19
C GLY A 346 10.98 5.54 -27.03
N ALA A 347 11.40 6.81 -26.93
CA ALA A 347 10.86 7.74 -25.92
C ALA A 347 9.35 7.96 -26.09
N ALA A 348 8.83 8.07 -27.32
CA ALA A 348 7.41 8.22 -27.57
C ALA A 348 6.61 6.97 -27.18
N ILE A 349 7.12 5.75 -27.46
CA ILE A 349 6.52 4.49 -26.99
C ILE A 349 6.56 4.41 -25.47
N GLY A 350 7.68 4.78 -24.86
CA GLY A 350 7.86 4.84 -23.41
C GLY A 350 6.88 5.76 -22.72
N VAL A 351 6.76 7.00 -23.20
CA VAL A 351 5.86 8.00 -22.64
C VAL A 351 4.40 7.58 -22.84
N THR A 352 4.00 7.18 -24.05
CA THR A 352 2.60 6.80 -24.30
C THR A 352 2.22 5.53 -23.54
N GLY A 353 3.11 4.54 -23.48
CA GLY A 353 2.92 3.32 -22.70
C GLY A 353 2.82 3.62 -21.20
N THR A 354 3.68 4.48 -20.66
CA THR A 354 3.63 4.89 -19.25
C THR A 354 2.34 5.64 -18.93
N VAL A 355 1.94 6.60 -19.76
CA VAL A 355 0.67 7.34 -19.57
C VAL A 355 -0.53 6.41 -19.62
N ALA A 356 -0.59 5.52 -20.62
CA ALA A 356 -1.66 4.53 -20.72
C ALA A 356 -1.65 3.56 -19.52
N GLY A 357 -0.47 3.13 -19.06
CA GLY A 357 -0.31 2.27 -17.89
C GLY A 357 -0.75 2.95 -16.60
N VAL A 358 -0.45 4.24 -16.42
CA VAL A 358 -0.94 5.04 -15.29
C VAL A 358 -2.45 5.14 -15.31
N ILE A 359 -3.04 5.50 -16.46
CA ILE A 359 -4.50 5.59 -16.60
C ILE A 359 -5.14 4.24 -16.27
N LEU A 360 -4.64 3.15 -16.85
CA LEU A 360 -5.15 1.80 -16.59
C LEU A 360 -5.00 1.42 -15.11
N GLY A 361 -3.83 1.64 -14.52
CA GLY A 361 -3.56 1.34 -13.11
C GLY A 361 -4.49 2.12 -12.17
N VAL A 362 -4.65 3.42 -12.40
CA VAL A 362 -5.57 4.27 -11.63
C VAL A 362 -7.02 3.81 -11.77
N VAL A 363 -7.49 3.52 -12.99
CA VAL A 363 -8.85 3.03 -13.24
C VAL A 363 -9.09 1.70 -12.50
N VAL A 364 -8.13 0.78 -12.53
CA VAL A 364 -8.22 -0.49 -11.82
C VAL A 364 -8.23 -0.27 -10.30
N CYS A 365 -7.34 0.55 -9.75
CA CYS A 365 -7.28 0.84 -8.31
C CYS A 365 -8.59 1.44 -7.79
N LEU A 366 -9.20 2.37 -8.54
CA LEU A 366 -10.48 2.99 -8.17
C LEU A 366 -11.67 2.01 -8.24
N ASN A 367 -11.54 0.90 -8.96
CA ASN A 367 -12.58 -0.11 -9.13
C ASN A 367 -12.18 -1.47 -8.55
N VAL A 368 -11.19 -1.52 -7.66
CA VAL A 368 -10.62 -2.78 -7.16
C VAL A 368 -11.67 -3.67 -6.49
N GLU A 369 -12.57 -3.07 -5.70
CA GLU A 369 -13.63 -3.80 -4.99
C GLU A 369 -14.69 -4.35 -5.96
N ARG A 370 -15.09 -3.56 -6.97
CA ARG A 370 -16.00 -4.03 -8.02
C ARG A 370 -15.40 -5.17 -8.84
N LEU A 371 -14.09 -5.11 -9.10
CA LEU A 371 -13.37 -6.19 -9.76
C LEU A 371 -13.35 -7.44 -8.88
N ARG A 372 -13.10 -7.30 -7.57
CA ARG A 372 -13.17 -8.42 -6.60
C ARG A 372 -14.55 -9.07 -6.62
N GLU A 373 -15.62 -8.29 -6.56
CA GLU A 373 -17.01 -8.78 -6.62
C GLU A 373 -17.30 -9.51 -7.94
N PHE A 374 -16.90 -8.93 -9.07
CA PHE A 374 -17.06 -9.53 -10.39
C PHE A 374 -16.37 -10.89 -10.51
N PHE A 375 -15.11 -10.99 -10.06
CA PHE A 375 -14.39 -12.26 -10.08
C PHE A 375 -14.94 -13.27 -9.06
N SER A 376 -15.45 -12.80 -7.91
CA SER A 376 -16.07 -13.69 -6.92
C SER A 376 -17.37 -14.28 -7.46
N TRP A 377 -18.17 -13.47 -8.15
CA TRP A 377 -19.36 -13.93 -8.87
C TRP A 377 -19.01 -14.95 -9.97
N LEU A 378 -17.97 -14.67 -10.77
CA LEU A 378 -17.53 -15.55 -11.85
C LEU A 378 -16.99 -16.90 -11.33
N SER A 379 -16.21 -16.87 -10.25
CA SER A 379 -15.59 -18.07 -9.70
C SER A 379 -16.51 -18.88 -8.79
N GLY A 380 -17.66 -18.33 -8.36
CA GLY A 380 -18.54 -18.95 -7.38
C GLY A 380 -17.90 -19.15 -6.00
N THR A 381 -16.79 -18.47 -5.71
CA THR A 381 -16.07 -18.55 -4.43
C THR A 381 -15.78 -17.15 -3.90
N THR A 382 -15.67 -17.02 -2.58
CA THR A 382 -15.24 -15.78 -1.93
C THR A 382 -13.72 -15.63 -2.07
N LEU A 383 -13.28 -14.89 -3.09
CA LEU A 383 -11.85 -14.68 -3.38
C LEU A 383 -11.06 -14.08 -2.22
N PHE A 384 -11.76 -13.34 -1.34
CA PHE A 384 -11.18 -12.72 -0.16
C PHE A 384 -12.00 -13.13 1.06
N ASN A 385 -11.66 -14.27 1.66
CA ASN A 385 -12.25 -14.69 2.92
C ASN A 385 -11.63 -13.87 4.07
N PRO A 386 -12.43 -13.10 4.83
CA PRO A 386 -11.94 -12.34 5.99
C PRO A 386 -11.28 -13.19 7.07
N GLU A 387 -11.52 -14.50 7.12
CA GLU A 387 -10.87 -15.43 8.06
C GLU A 387 -9.38 -15.65 7.71
N LEU A 388 -9.03 -15.62 6.43
CA LEU A 388 -7.65 -15.83 5.96
C LEU A 388 -6.87 -14.53 5.84
N TYR A 389 -7.54 -13.45 5.44
CA TYR A 389 -6.92 -12.17 5.11
C TYR A 389 -7.15 -11.08 6.16
N PHE A 390 -7.84 -11.39 7.26
CA PHE A 390 -8.12 -10.52 8.41
C PHE A 390 -8.91 -9.23 8.10
N LEU A 391 -9.30 -8.97 6.85
CA LEU A 391 -10.01 -7.76 6.42
C LEU A 391 -11.29 -8.10 5.66
N SER A 392 -12.34 -7.30 5.85
CA SER A 392 -13.66 -7.48 5.23
C SER A 392 -13.75 -7.02 3.77
N GLN A 393 -12.90 -6.08 3.35
CA GLN A 393 -12.87 -5.46 2.02
C GLN A 393 -11.45 -5.45 1.47
N LEU A 394 -11.27 -5.35 0.14
CA LEU A 394 -9.95 -5.27 -0.47
C LEU A 394 -9.49 -3.80 -0.54
N PRO A 395 -8.54 -3.37 0.30
CA PRO A 395 -8.13 -1.97 0.31
C PRO A 395 -7.16 -1.68 -0.85
N ALA A 396 -7.34 -0.52 -1.49
CA ALA A 396 -6.33 0.04 -2.40
C ALA A 396 -6.15 1.52 -2.08
N LYS A 397 -4.94 1.89 -1.65
CA LYS A 397 -4.57 3.26 -1.33
C LYS A 397 -3.42 3.70 -2.22
N MET A 398 -3.72 4.54 -3.21
CA MET A 398 -2.69 5.12 -4.07
C MET A 398 -1.97 6.25 -3.33
N ASP A 399 -0.65 6.12 -3.20
CA ASP A 399 0.21 7.21 -2.75
C ASP A 399 0.73 7.99 -3.98
N PRO A 400 0.50 9.32 -4.06
CA PRO A 400 0.96 10.12 -5.18
C PRO A 400 2.49 10.13 -5.34
N GLY A 401 3.24 10.07 -4.25
CA GLY A 401 4.70 10.05 -4.25
C GLY A 401 5.26 8.75 -4.83
N GLU A 402 4.72 7.62 -4.41
CA GLU A 402 5.09 6.30 -4.97
C GLU A 402 4.63 6.15 -6.42
N THR A 403 3.44 6.66 -6.76
CA THR A 403 2.96 6.66 -8.15
C THR A 403 3.89 7.48 -9.04
N LEU A 404 4.31 8.66 -8.56
CA LEU A 404 5.26 9.51 -9.28
C LEU A 404 6.63 8.84 -9.42
N SER A 405 7.13 8.17 -8.38
CA SER A 405 8.42 7.47 -8.43
C SER A 405 8.42 6.36 -9.49
N VAL A 406 7.31 5.64 -9.64
CA VAL A 406 7.14 4.62 -10.70
C VAL A 406 7.06 5.22 -12.09
N ILE A 407 6.38 6.36 -12.25
CA ILE A 407 6.36 7.08 -13.53
C ILE A 407 7.79 7.49 -13.92
N VAL A 408 8.54 8.09 -12.99
CA VAL A 408 9.93 8.52 -13.24
C VAL A 408 10.80 7.32 -13.56
N MET A 409 10.73 6.24 -12.78
CA MET A 409 11.51 5.03 -13.01
C MET A 409 11.20 4.39 -14.37
N ALA A 410 9.93 4.25 -14.74
CA ALA A 410 9.52 3.68 -16.02
C ALA A 410 10.03 4.52 -17.21
N LEU A 411 9.95 5.84 -17.13
CA LEU A 411 10.45 6.75 -18.15
C LEU A 411 11.98 6.67 -18.28
N VAL A 412 12.70 6.69 -17.15
CA VAL A 412 14.18 6.59 -17.13
C VAL A 412 14.62 5.27 -17.75
N LEU A 413 14.00 4.16 -17.36
CA LEU A 413 14.38 2.84 -17.86
C LEU A 413 13.98 2.64 -19.32
N SER A 414 12.84 3.14 -19.75
CA SER A 414 12.46 3.15 -21.16
C SER A 414 13.46 3.95 -22.00
N PHE A 415 13.90 5.10 -21.49
CA PHE A 415 14.92 5.91 -22.15
C PHE A 415 16.26 5.16 -22.24
N ILE A 416 16.75 4.58 -21.13
CA ILE A 416 17.99 3.79 -21.10
C ILE A 416 17.90 2.59 -22.05
N ALA A 417 16.79 1.85 -22.03
CA ALA A 417 16.53 0.72 -22.91
C ALA A 417 16.56 1.11 -24.40
N THR A 418 16.21 2.36 -24.74
CA THR A 418 16.20 2.87 -26.11
C THR A 418 17.60 3.23 -26.62
N ILE A 419 18.55 3.54 -25.74
CA ILE A 419 19.90 4.00 -26.14
C ILE A 419 20.63 2.93 -26.95
N PHE A 420 20.63 1.67 -26.48
CA PHE A 420 21.37 0.59 -27.14
C PHE A 420 20.87 0.31 -28.58
N PRO A 421 19.55 0.12 -28.83
CA PRO A 421 19.02 -0.05 -30.17
C PRO A 421 19.28 1.17 -31.08
N ALA A 422 19.12 2.40 -30.55
CA ALA A 422 19.34 3.62 -31.33
C ALA A 422 20.80 3.78 -31.76
N TRP A 423 21.74 3.41 -30.89
CA TRP A 423 23.17 3.38 -31.22
C TRP A 423 23.50 2.32 -32.26
N ARG A 424 22.88 1.14 -32.17
CA ARG A 424 22.99 0.08 -33.19
C ARG A 424 22.49 0.56 -34.55
N ALA A 425 21.35 1.25 -34.60
CA ALA A 425 20.76 1.81 -35.81
C ALA A 425 21.69 2.82 -36.50
N ALA A 426 22.33 3.69 -35.72
CA ALA A 426 23.25 4.69 -36.22
C ALA A 426 24.54 4.11 -36.83
N LYS A 427 24.87 2.86 -36.50
CA LYS A 427 26.05 2.13 -36.98
C LYS A 427 25.80 1.25 -38.21
N LEU A 428 24.56 1.15 -38.69
CA LEU A 428 24.24 0.41 -39.93
C LEU A 428 25.01 0.99 -41.12
N ASP A 429 25.68 0.11 -41.87
CA ASP A 429 26.35 0.45 -43.12
C ASP A 429 25.31 0.51 -44.26
N PRO A 430 25.15 1.66 -44.95
CA PRO A 430 24.21 1.78 -46.05
C PRO A 430 24.49 0.80 -47.20
N VAL A 431 25.76 0.43 -47.41
CA VAL A 431 26.15 -0.49 -48.49
C VAL A 431 25.70 -1.91 -48.18
N GLU A 432 25.90 -2.37 -46.95
CA GLU A 432 25.45 -3.71 -46.53
C GLU A 432 23.93 -3.82 -46.52
N ALA A 433 23.23 -2.78 -46.08
CA ALA A 433 21.78 -2.74 -46.01
C ALA A 433 21.09 -2.70 -47.40
N LEU A 434 21.79 -2.27 -48.45
CA LEU A 434 21.30 -2.25 -49.84
C LEU A 434 21.76 -3.45 -50.68
N ARG A 435 22.75 -4.24 -50.20
CA ARG A 435 23.33 -5.36 -50.95
C ARG A 435 22.59 -6.70 -50.77
N TYR A 436 21.77 -6.80 -49.73
CA TYR A 436 20.98 -8.01 -49.45
C TYR A 436 19.52 -7.82 -49.93
N GLU A 437 19.37 -7.65 -51.25
CA GLU A 437 18.21 -8.06 -52.05
C GLU A 437 18.70 -8.60 -53.39
#